data_AF-A0A829YG44-F1
#
_entry.id   AF-A0A829YG44-F1
#
_cell.length_a   1.000
_cell.length_b   1.000
_cell.length_c   1.000
_cell.angle_alpha   90.00
_cell.angle_beta   90.00
_cell.angle_gamma   90.00
#
_symmetry.space_group_name_H-M   'P 1'
#
loop_
_entity.id
_entity.type
_entity.pdbx_description
1 polymer ?
#
loop_
_entity_poly.entity_id
_entity_poly.type
_entity_poly.pdbx_seq_one_letter_code
_entity_poly.pdbx_strand_id
1 'polypeptide(L)'
;MSNEHRSPPPPVIDAARVVSYAFVDDIPYCHVGSLFTDEAMIAQVPRLAIAVGLGAQPGPLVFHCDEEWISLGISDAETVEQAKQAIERIYPGVSERWIDTHVTLEEALAYYDSETAGLKCSFCGKRPFEVEGLIEAPAATICRSCVEEFYGDFQFDGEDEVGN
;
A
#
# COMPACT_ATOMS: atom_id res chain seq x y z
N MET A 1 -22.37 -14.95 -20.27
CA MET A 1 -20.92 -14.90 -20.00
C MET A 1 -20.79 -14.84 -18.50
N SER A 2 -20.10 -15.80 -17.94
CA SER A 2 -20.24 -16.29 -16.56
C SER A 2 -19.97 -15.19 -15.53
N ASN A 3 -20.90 -15.05 -14.59
CA ASN A 3 -20.77 -14.20 -13.40
C ASN A 3 -19.91 -14.93 -12.35
N GLU A 4 -18.71 -15.36 -12.75
CA GLU A 4 -17.82 -16.20 -11.94
C GLU A 4 -16.91 -15.33 -11.08
N HIS A 5 -17.26 -15.28 -9.79
CA HIS A 5 -16.45 -14.84 -8.64
C HIS A 5 -15.97 -13.37 -8.60
N ARG A 6 -16.92 -12.44 -8.51
CA ARG A 6 -16.67 -11.10 -7.94
C ARG A 6 -16.50 -11.20 -6.42
N SER A 7 -15.29 -11.55 -5.95
CA SER A 7 -14.94 -11.53 -4.54
C SER A 7 -14.46 -10.15 -4.08
N PRO A 8 -14.76 -9.75 -2.83
CA PRO A 8 -14.21 -8.52 -2.27
C PRO A 8 -12.68 -8.55 -2.21
N PRO A 9 -12.01 -7.37 -2.17
CA PRO A 9 -10.57 -7.29 -2.01
C PRO A 9 -10.13 -7.79 -0.62
N PRO A 10 -8.85 -8.15 -0.47
CA PRO A 10 -8.27 -8.29 0.86
C PRO A 10 -8.35 -6.96 1.64
N PRO A 11 -8.31 -7.00 2.99
CA PRO A 11 -8.33 -5.80 3.83
C PRO A 11 -7.15 -4.83 3.56
N VAL A 12 -6.03 -5.35 3.04
CA VAL A 12 -4.81 -4.59 2.73
C VAL A 12 -4.30 -4.97 1.35
N ILE A 13 -3.91 -3.96 0.56
CA ILE A 13 -3.16 -4.09 -0.69
C ILE A 13 -1.92 -3.21 -0.55
N ASP A 14 -0.72 -3.77 -0.80
CA ASP A 14 0.57 -3.06 -0.73
C ASP A 14 0.75 -2.16 0.51
N ALA A 15 0.49 -2.73 1.70
CA ALA A 15 0.52 -2.00 2.98
C ALA A 15 -0.41 -0.77 3.07
N ALA A 16 -1.50 -0.75 2.28
CA ALA A 16 -2.57 0.22 2.37
C ALA A 16 -3.90 -0.47 2.71
N ARG A 17 -4.61 0.04 3.72
CA ARG A 17 -5.91 -0.46 4.15
C ARG A 17 -6.99 -0.07 3.15
N VAL A 18 -7.68 -1.06 2.57
CA VAL A 18 -8.75 -0.82 1.60
C VAL A 18 -9.97 -0.24 2.30
N VAL A 19 -10.43 0.93 1.85
CA VAL A 19 -11.60 1.64 2.41
C VAL A 19 -12.82 1.57 1.50
N SER A 20 -12.62 1.44 0.19
CA SER A 20 -13.70 1.34 -0.79
C SER A 20 -13.21 0.60 -2.03
N TYR A 21 -14.09 -0.09 -2.76
CA TYR A 21 -13.73 -0.79 -4.00
C TYR A 21 -14.87 -0.84 -5.00
N ALA A 22 -14.57 -1.11 -6.27
CA ALA A 22 -15.56 -1.25 -7.33
C ALA A 22 -15.13 -2.27 -8.39
N PHE A 23 -16.12 -2.94 -8.98
CA PHE A 23 -15.98 -3.75 -10.20
C PHE A 23 -16.34 -2.90 -11.41
N VAL A 24 -15.42 -2.81 -12.37
CA VAL A 24 -15.51 -1.91 -13.54
C VAL A 24 -15.25 -2.63 -14.87
N ASP A 25 -15.22 -3.97 -14.85
CA ASP A 25 -15.06 -4.87 -16.00
C ASP A 25 -16.14 -4.69 -17.08
N ASP A 26 -17.34 -4.25 -16.69
CA ASP A 26 -18.46 -3.97 -17.58
C ASP A 26 -18.77 -2.47 -17.76
N ILE A 27 -17.90 -1.58 -17.27
CA ILE A 27 -18.04 -0.12 -17.46
C ILE A 27 -17.27 0.33 -18.70
N PRO A 28 -17.84 1.19 -19.56
CA PRO A 28 -17.09 1.82 -20.64
C PRO A 28 -15.85 2.57 -20.11
N TYR A 29 -14.70 2.31 -20.70
CA TYR A 29 -13.45 2.96 -20.32
C TYR A 29 -13.21 4.22 -21.16
N CYS A 30 -13.06 5.36 -20.50
CA CYS A 30 -12.67 6.63 -21.11
C CYS A 30 -11.16 6.81 -20.99
N HIS A 31 -10.47 6.82 -22.13
CA HIS A 31 -9.01 7.00 -22.26
C HIS A 31 -8.49 8.42 -21.91
N VAL A 32 -9.04 9.07 -20.88
CA VAL A 32 -8.64 10.43 -20.50
C VAL A 32 -7.63 10.37 -19.34
N GLY A 33 -6.35 10.39 -19.68
CA GLY A 33 -5.25 10.47 -18.71
C GLY A 33 -4.76 9.10 -18.26
N SER A 34 -3.79 8.57 -18.99
CA SER A 34 -3.36 7.19 -18.83
C SER A 34 -2.38 7.05 -17.68
N LEU A 35 -2.66 6.14 -16.75
CA LEU A 35 -1.67 5.71 -15.79
C LEU A 35 -0.57 4.95 -16.55
N PHE A 36 0.69 5.31 -16.36
CA PHE A 36 1.82 4.65 -16.99
C PHE A 36 2.63 3.92 -15.92
N THR A 37 2.97 2.66 -16.19
CA THR A 37 4.08 1.99 -15.54
C THR A 37 5.34 2.21 -16.37
N ASP A 38 6.51 1.89 -15.81
CA ASP A 38 7.80 1.97 -16.53
C ASP A 38 7.82 1.11 -17.81
N GLU A 39 6.93 0.13 -17.92
CA GLU A 39 6.88 -0.85 -19.01
C GLU A 39 5.73 -0.60 -20.00
N ALA A 40 4.61 -0.03 -19.55
CA ALA A 40 3.44 0.16 -20.40
C ALA A 40 2.40 1.15 -19.86
N MET A 41 1.52 1.60 -20.76
CA MET A 41 0.28 2.26 -20.38
C MET A 41 -0.69 1.24 -19.78
N ILE A 42 -1.21 1.52 -18.58
CA ILE A 42 -2.28 0.69 -17.99
C ILE A 42 -3.56 0.97 -18.76
N ALA A 43 -4.09 -0.08 -19.39
CA ALA A 43 -5.36 -0.05 -20.10
C ALA A 43 -6.55 -0.13 -19.11
N GLN A 44 -7.74 -0.44 -19.63
CA GLN A 44 -8.90 -0.77 -18.80
C GLN A 44 -8.54 -1.92 -17.84
N VAL A 45 -8.89 -1.77 -16.57
CA VAL A 45 -8.75 -2.80 -15.53
C VAL A 45 -10.13 -3.30 -15.10
N PRO A 46 -10.27 -4.52 -14.58
CA PRO A 46 -11.56 -5.03 -14.11
C PRO A 46 -11.95 -4.51 -12.72
N ARG A 47 -11.00 -4.08 -11.90
CA ARG A 47 -11.21 -3.78 -10.47
C ARG A 47 -10.45 -2.54 -10.01
N LEU A 48 -11.07 -1.80 -9.09
CA LEU A 48 -10.48 -0.60 -8.48
C LEU A 48 -10.63 -0.67 -6.96
N ALA A 49 -9.58 -0.31 -6.23
CA ALA A 49 -9.63 -0.17 -4.78
C ALA A 49 -9.09 1.21 -4.36
N ILE A 50 -9.81 1.88 -3.48
CA ILE A 50 -9.32 3.07 -2.78
C ILE A 50 -8.85 2.60 -1.41
N ALA A 51 -7.60 2.89 -1.07
CA ALA A 51 -6.98 2.48 0.17
C ALA A 51 -6.21 3.62 0.82
N VAL A 52 -5.89 3.46 2.10
CA VAL A 52 -5.20 4.45 2.93
C VAL A 52 -3.92 3.80 3.45
N GLY A 53 -2.76 4.40 3.17
CA GLY A 53 -1.46 3.86 3.59
C GLY A 53 -1.39 3.58 5.09
N LEU A 54 -0.80 2.45 5.49
CA LEU A 54 -0.58 2.10 6.90
C LEU A 54 0.66 2.81 7.49
N GLY A 55 1.54 3.35 6.65
CA GLY A 55 2.75 4.06 7.05
C GLY A 55 2.52 5.52 7.47
N ALA A 56 3.63 6.24 7.65
CA ALA A 56 3.63 7.60 8.19
C ALA A 56 2.94 8.65 7.31
N GLN A 57 2.75 8.37 6.02
CA GLN A 57 1.98 9.23 5.09
C GLN A 57 0.73 8.49 4.59
N PRO A 58 -0.42 8.62 5.29
CA PRO A 58 -1.62 7.82 5.03
C PRO A 58 -2.51 8.47 3.96
N GLY A 59 -1.94 9.06 2.91
CA GLY A 59 -2.75 9.62 1.81
C GLY A 59 -3.61 8.53 1.16
N PRO A 60 -4.83 8.85 0.69
CA PRO A 60 -5.60 7.93 -0.15
C PRO A 60 -4.86 7.59 -1.44
N LEU A 61 -4.83 6.30 -1.75
CA LEU A 61 -4.28 5.74 -2.98
C LEU A 61 -5.40 5.02 -3.72
N VAL A 62 -5.39 5.10 -5.05
CA VAL A 62 -6.24 4.29 -5.91
C VAL A 62 -5.41 3.23 -6.59
N PHE A 63 -5.72 1.99 -6.27
CA PHE A 63 -5.15 0.79 -6.85
C PHE A 63 -5.97 0.36 -8.06
N HIS A 64 -5.29 0.22 -9.20
CA HIS A 64 -5.84 -0.31 -10.44
C HIS A 64 -5.49 -1.80 -10.51
N CYS A 65 -6.47 -2.67 -10.30
CA CYS A 65 -6.24 -4.09 -10.03
C CYS A 65 -6.78 -5.02 -11.12
N ASP A 66 -6.16 -6.19 -11.23
CA ASP A 66 -6.60 -7.26 -12.13
C ASP A 66 -7.75 -8.14 -11.55
N GLU A 67 -7.96 -9.28 -12.21
CA GLU A 67 -8.47 -10.58 -11.69
C GLU A 67 -8.63 -10.75 -10.17
N GLU A 68 -7.50 -10.60 -9.51
CA GLU A 68 -7.20 -11.21 -8.23
C GLU A 68 -6.85 -10.14 -7.18
N TRP A 69 -7.19 -8.88 -7.48
CA TRP A 69 -6.83 -7.72 -6.68
C TRP A 69 -5.31 -7.41 -6.66
N ILE A 70 -4.54 -7.96 -7.61
CA ILE A 70 -3.12 -7.60 -7.78
C ILE A 70 -3.04 -6.21 -8.38
N SER A 71 -2.28 -5.32 -7.72
CA SER A 71 -2.05 -3.94 -8.17
C SER A 71 -1.24 -3.93 -9.47
N LEU A 72 -1.82 -3.36 -10.53
CA LEU A 72 -1.13 -3.08 -11.79
C LEU A 72 -0.59 -1.65 -11.83
N GLY A 73 -1.12 -0.76 -10.98
CA GLY A 73 -0.67 0.61 -10.84
C GLY A 73 -1.45 1.40 -9.79
N ILE A 74 -0.89 2.54 -9.42
CA ILE A 74 -1.36 3.38 -8.31
C ILE A 74 -1.50 4.83 -8.79
N SER A 75 -2.62 5.47 -8.45
CA SER A 75 -2.73 6.94 -8.46
C SER A 75 -2.91 7.47 -7.05
N ASP A 76 -2.39 8.66 -6.80
CA ASP A 76 -2.55 9.38 -5.54
C ASP A 76 -3.81 10.25 -5.55
N ALA A 77 -4.35 10.51 -4.37
CA ALA A 77 -5.42 11.49 -4.16
C ALA A 77 -5.26 12.16 -2.79
N GLU A 78 -5.79 13.37 -2.64
CA GLU A 78 -5.78 14.06 -1.34
C GLU A 78 -6.88 13.53 -0.43
N THR A 79 -8.01 13.10 -1.01
CA THR A 79 -9.20 12.59 -0.29
C THR A 79 -9.82 11.40 -1.02
N VAL A 80 -10.58 10.59 -0.28
CA VAL A 80 -11.33 9.46 -0.86
C VAL A 80 -12.39 9.95 -1.86
N GLU A 81 -13.03 11.07 -1.56
CA GLU A 81 -14.04 11.69 -2.43
C GLU A 81 -13.42 12.17 -3.75
N GLN A 82 -12.25 12.82 -3.68
CA GLN A 82 -11.51 13.24 -4.86
C GLN A 82 -11.07 12.03 -5.70
N ALA A 83 -10.60 10.95 -5.07
CA ALA A 83 -10.29 9.70 -5.75
C ALA A 83 -11.52 9.16 -6.51
N LYS A 84 -12.69 9.06 -5.85
CA LYS A 84 -13.93 8.61 -6.50
C LYS A 84 -14.31 9.50 -7.71
N GLN A 85 -14.19 10.83 -7.58
CA GLN A 85 -14.47 11.77 -8.68
C GLN A 85 -13.46 11.68 -9.82
N ALA A 86 -12.18 11.42 -9.52
CA ALA A 86 -11.16 11.20 -10.54
C ALA A 86 -11.45 9.95 -11.36
N ILE A 87 -11.81 8.86 -10.67
CA ILE A 87 -12.15 7.59 -11.31
C ILE A 87 -13.44 7.67 -12.12
N GLU A 88 -14.46 8.43 -11.70
CA GLU A 88 -15.68 8.66 -12.49
C GLU A 88 -15.38 9.23 -13.90
N ARG A 89 -14.35 10.07 -14.03
CA ARG A 89 -13.93 10.62 -15.34
C ARG A 89 -13.32 9.57 -16.26
N ILE A 90 -12.77 8.50 -15.68
CA ILE A 90 -12.11 7.39 -16.39
C ILE A 90 -13.10 6.25 -16.65
N TYR A 91 -14.00 6.00 -15.69
CA TYR A 91 -15.03 4.97 -15.73
C TYR A 91 -16.41 5.59 -15.44
N PRO A 92 -17.06 6.22 -16.43
CA PRO A 92 -18.36 6.86 -16.23
C PRO A 92 -19.41 5.87 -15.69
N GLY A 93 -20.06 6.22 -14.57
CA GLY A 93 -21.02 5.39 -13.86
C GLY A 93 -20.44 4.58 -12.68
N VAL A 94 -19.13 4.61 -12.45
CA VAL A 94 -18.51 3.91 -11.31
C VAL A 94 -18.93 4.49 -9.96
N SER A 95 -19.36 5.76 -9.91
CA SER A 95 -19.83 6.42 -8.68
C SER A 95 -20.98 5.66 -8.00
N GLU A 96 -21.79 4.93 -8.76
CA GLU A 96 -22.90 4.11 -8.25
C GLU A 96 -22.47 2.69 -7.81
N ARG A 97 -21.18 2.35 -7.96
CA ARG A 97 -20.67 0.99 -7.75
C ARG A 97 -19.67 0.85 -6.61
N TRP A 98 -19.30 1.94 -5.96
CA TRP A 98 -18.40 1.91 -4.82
C TRP A 98 -19.02 1.14 -3.65
N ILE A 99 -18.28 0.17 -3.14
CA ILE A 99 -18.62 -0.62 -1.96
C ILE A 99 -17.62 -0.26 -0.87
N ASP A 100 -18.11 0.29 0.25
CA ASP A 100 -17.27 0.62 1.39
C ASP A 100 -17.00 -0.65 2.22
N THR A 101 -15.74 -0.86 2.61
CA THR A 101 -15.30 -2.12 3.25
C THR A 101 -15.51 -2.12 4.77
N HIS A 102 -15.55 -0.93 5.38
CA HIS A 102 -15.55 -0.73 6.83
C HIS A 102 -14.40 -1.41 7.59
N VAL A 103 -13.34 -1.84 6.89
CA VAL A 103 -12.15 -2.42 7.51
C VAL A 103 -11.51 -1.40 8.45
N THR A 104 -11.31 -1.78 9.70
CA THR A 104 -10.66 -0.95 10.71
C THR A 104 -9.14 -0.98 10.57
N LEU A 105 -8.44 -0.02 11.19
CA LEU A 105 -6.98 -0.05 11.24
C LEU A 105 -6.45 -1.32 11.94
N GLU A 106 -7.12 -1.77 13.00
CA GLU A 106 -6.74 -2.97 13.75
C GLU A 106 -6.84 -4.23 12.87
N GLU A 107 -7.96 -4.41 12.16
CA GLU A 107 -8.15 -5.54 11.25
C GLU A 107 -7.13 -5.53 10.11
N ALA A 108 -6.83 -4.35 9.55
CA ALA A 108 -5.83 -4.20 8.51
C ALA A 108 -4.43 -4.58 9.01
N LEU A 109 -4.04 -4.13 10.20
CA LEU A 109 -2.75 -4.48 10.81
C LEU A 109 -2.67 -5.97 11.16
N ALA A 110 -3.74 -6.57 11.65
CA ALA A 110 -3.80 -8.01 11.94
C ALA A 110 -3.67 -8.84 10.66
N TYR A 111 -4.35 -8.44 9.58
CA TYR A 111 -4.22 -9.06 8.27
C TYR A 111 -2.78 -8.94 7.74
N TYR A 112 -2.19 -7.74 7.76
CA TYR A 112 -0.83 -7.52 7.31
C TYR A 112 0.20 -8.36 8.09
N ASP A 113 0.06 -8.40 9.42
CA ASP A 113 0.92 -9.22 10.27
C ASP A 113 0.76 -10.72 9.95
N SER A 114 -0.44 -11.19 9.60
CA SER A 114 -0.65 -12.58 9.16
C SER A 114 0.05 -12.87 7.83
N GLU A 115 -0.17 -12.03 6.81
CA GLU A 115 0.37 -12.23 5.45
C GLU A 115 1.90 -12.16 5.40
N THR A 116 2.49 -11.32 6.25
CA THR A 116 3.96 -11.17 6.33
C THR A 116 4.60 -12.10 7.35
N ALA A 117 3.86 -13.09 7.88
CA ALA A 117 4.31 -13.98 8.95
C ALA A 117 4.88 -13.22 10.18
N GLY A 118 4.34 -12.03 10.44
CA GLY A 118 4.73 -11.16 11.55
C GLY A 118 6.07 -10.45 11.36
N LEU A 119 6.54 -10.30 10.11
CA LEU A 119 7.81 -9.67 9.78
C LEU A 119 7.93 -8.28 10.41
N LYS A 120 8.85 -8.16 11.36
CA LYS A 120 9.15 -6.93 12.11
C LYS A 120 10.64 -6.92 12.44
N CYS A 121 11.23 -5.73 12.50
CA CYS A 121 12.59 -5.56 12.99
C CYS A 121 12.73 -6.20 14.38
N SER A 122 13.68 -7.10 14.56
CA SER A 122 13.92 -7.81 15.83
C SER A 122 14.39 -6.89 16.96
N PHE A 123 14.79 -5.66 16.65
CA PHE A 123 15.35 -4.70 17.60
C PHE A 123 14.32 -3.65 18.03
N CYS A 124 13.69 -2.95 17.08
CA CYS A 124 12.72 -1.90 17.38
C CYS A 124 11.25 -2.31 17.24
N GLY A 125 10.96 -3.53 16.75
CA GLY A 125 9.60 -4.05 16.59
C GLY A 125 8.77 -3.41 15.47
N LYS A 126 9.33 -2.45 14.73
CA LYS A 126 8.65 -1.78 13.62
C LYS A 126 8.50 -2.71 12.41
N ARG A 127 7.37 -2.57 11.71
CA ARG A 127 7.03 -3.30 10.47
C ARG A 127 7.76 -2.72 9.26
N PRO A 128 7.83 -3.45 8.13
CA PRO A 128 8.46 -2.96 6.90
C PRO A 128 7.93 -1.60 6.41
N PHE A 129 6.62 -1.33 6.52
CA PHE A 129 6.06 -0.03 6.09
C PHE A 129 6.33 1.12 7.06
N GLU A 130 6.88 0.85 8.25
CA GLU A 130 7.20 1.86 9.26
C GLU A 130 8.68 2.30 9.20
N VAL A 131 9.48 1.69 8.32
CA VAL A 131 10.93 1.91 8.21
C VAL A 131 11.39 1.92 6.77
N GLU A 132 12.49 2.62 6.49
CA GLU A 132 13.10 2.58 5.16
C GLU A 132 14.01 1.37 4.99
N GLY A 133 13.39 0.22 4.71
CA GLY A 133 14.09 -1.01 4.42
C GLY A 133 14.35 -1.90 5.63
N LEU A 134 14.27 -3.20 5.37
CA LEU A 134 14.47 -4.27 6.34
C LEU A 134 15.42 -5.29 5.72
N ILE A 135 16.46 -5.67 6.46
CA ILE A 135 17.41 -6.71 6.07
C ILE A 135 17.04 -7.97 6.85
N GLU A 136 16.84 -9.07 6.13
CA GLU A 136 16.48 -10.37 6.70
C GLU A 136 17.70 -11.29 6.77
N ALA A 137 17.88 -11.94 7.92
CA ALA A 137 18.79 -13.05 8.13
C ALA A 137 18.02 -14.22 8.77
N PRO A 138 18.52 -15.47 8.71
CA PRO A 138 17.78 -16.64 9.20
C PRO A 138 17.30 -16.57 10.65
N ALA A 139 17.94 -15.78 11.51
CA ALA A 139 17.63 -15.70 12.94
C ALA A 139 17.13 -14.32 13.41
N ALA A 140 17.22 -13.28 12.57
CA ALA A 140 16.88 -11.92 12.96
C ALA A 140 16.65 -11.05 11.73
N THR A 141 15.87 -9.99 11.90
CA THR A 141 15.73 -8.94 10.90
C THR A 141 16.09 -7.59 11.53
N ILE A 142 16.70 -6.70 10.75
CA ILE A 142 17.13 -5.40 11.23
C ILE A 142 16.77 -4.32 10.23
N CYS A 143 16.18 -3.22 10.69
CA CYS A 143 15.85 -2.08 9.84
C CYS A 143 17.05 -1.12 9.73
N ARG A 144 17.04 -0.28 8.69
CA ARG A 144 18.07 0.74 8.46
C ARG A 144 18.34 1.61 9.69
N SER A 145 17.29 2.11 10.34
CA SER A 145 17.45 3.01 11.49
C SER A 145 18.19 2.36 12.66
N CYS A 146 17.95 1.06 12.93
CA CYS A 146 18.68 0.35 13.99
C CYS A 146 20.14 0.10 13.60
N VAL A 147 20.43 -0.16 12.32
CA VAL A 147 21.83 -0.28 11.85
C VAL A 147 22.57 1.04 12.07
N GLU A 148 21.98 2.16 11.68
CA GLU A 148 22.58 3.50 11.80
C GLU A 148 22.82 3.87 13.28
N GLU A 149 21.84 3.61 14.15
CA GLU A 149 21.95 3.85 15.59
C GLU A 149 23.09 3.03 16.22
N PHE A 150 23.10 1.70 16.06
CA PHE A 150 24.14 0.86 16.64
C PHE A 150 25.52 1.13 16.06
N TYR A 151 25.61 1.45 14.77
CA TYR A 151 26.90 1.79 14.16
C TYR A 151 27.45 3.10 14.74
N GLY A 152 26.60 4.11 14.98
CA GLY A 152 26.99 5.35 15.63
C GLY A 152 27.53 5.14 17.05
N ASP A 153 26.91 4.26 17.84
CA ASP A 153 27.37 3.94 19.20
C ASP A 153 28.78 3.33 19.22
N PHE A 154 29.12 2.47 18.24
CA PHE A 154 30.46 1.87 18.14
C PHE A 154 31.54 2.83 17.60
N GLN A 155 31.17 3.97 17.03
CA GLN A 155 32.13 4.98 16.58
C GLN A 155 32.53 5.96 17.68
N PHE A 156 31.82 5.98 18.81
CA PHE A 156 32.07 6.88 19.92
C PHE A 156 33.15 6.33 20.87
N ASP A 157 34.32 5.98 20.33
CA ASP A 157 35.51 5.62 21.10
C ASP A 157 36.66 6.58 20.74
N GLY A 158 36.79 7.67 21.51
CA GLY A 158 38.07 8.35 21.70
C GLY A 158 38.30 9.70 21.01
N GLU A 159 37.66 10.75 21.54
CA GLU A 159 38.33 12.05 21.73
C GLU A 159 38.16 12.46 23.19
N ASP A 160 38.73 11.68 24.11
CA ASP A 160 39.08 12.21 25.43
C ASP A 160 40.18 13.24 25.21
N GLU A 161 39.81 14.52 25.26
CA GLU A 161 40.72 15.66 25.31
C GLU A 161 41.77 15.39 26.39
N VAL A 162 42.99 15.11 25.95
CA VAL A 162 44.18 15.12 26.81
C VAL A 162 44.31 16.52 27.35
N GLY A 163 43.95 16.68 28.62
CA GLY A 163 44.19 17.92 29.35
C GLY A 163 45.64 18.35 29.24
N ASN A 164 45.83 19.63 28.91
CA ASN A 164 46.95 20.43 29.39
C ASN A 164 46.59 21.92 29.37
#